data_AF-A0A2M7AP61-F1
#
_entry.id   AF-A0A2M7AP61-F1
#
_cell.length_a   1.000
_cell.length_b   1.000
_cell.length_c   1.000
_cell.angle_alpha   90.00
_cell.angle_beta   90.00
_cell.angle_gamma   90.00
#
_symmetry.space_group_name_H-M   'P 1'
#
loop_
_entity.id
_entity.type
_entity.pdbx_description
1 polymer ?
#
loop_
_entity_poly.entity_id
_entity_poly.type
_entity_poly.pdbx_seq_one_letter_code
_entity_poly.pdbx_strand_id
1 'polypeptide(L)'
;MNKEMEKRLEQREKVLEEKFKTLLEQKKKEVAKVEEEYREKISEEYDLKRLNLSLKLKTLRLTEEERKDLNKRIEDTRKEQREGMRKKDEELKKIFADYKEEEEKELRMSLLHYQEELKKEAEEEIALERRKWERELKEKVKVSSRQIKLEDNRQGEVFSLARRMREKGANFPDEDSKVLFTTLLNLRGQRERLIESILKDIKVVGARVAKKKKLSLVLSNCQVNVSASDLTREIIKEAF
;
A
#
# COMPACT_ATOMS: atom_id res chain seq x y z
N MET A 1 -3.75 -3.27 -6.40
CA MET A 1 -2.43 -3.80 -6.01
C MET A 1 -2.30 -5.17 -6.66
N ASN A 2 -1.16 -5.48 -7.27
CA ASN A 2 -0.98 -6.71 -8.05
C ASN A 2 -0.95 -7.90 -7.08
N LYS A 3 -1.67 -9.01 -7.34
CA LYS A 3 -1.70 -10.21 -6.46
C LYS A 3 -0.30 -10.77 -6.14
N GLU A 4 0.66 -10.48 -7.00
CA GLU A 4 2.07 -10.84 -6.81
C GLU A 4 2.76 -9.99 -5.74
N MET A 5 2.48 -8.69 -5.67
CA MET A 5 3.01 -7.81 -4.63
C MET A 5 2.45 -8.15 -3.24
N GLU A 6 1.17 -8.53 -3.17
CA GLU A 6 0.56 -9.02 -1.93
C GLU A 6 1.27 -10.28 -1.42
N LYS A 7 1.54 -11.25 -2.31
CA LYS A 7 2.31 -12.45 -1.96
C LYS A 7 3.73 -12.14 -1.48
N ARG A 8 4.41 -11.19 -2.12
CA ARG A 8 5.76 -10.78 -1.70
C ARG A 8 5.77 -10.11 -0.32
N LEU A 9 4.76 -9.29 -0.03
CA LEU A 9 4.54 -8.72 1.32
C LEU A 9 4.32 -9.82 2.36
N GLU A 10 3.40 -10.75 2.11
CA GLU A 10 3.11 -11.86 3.03
C GLU A 10 4.36 -12.73 3.29
N GLN A 11 5.16 -13.00 2.25
CA GLN A 11 6.41 -13.74 2.40
C GLN A 11 7.42 -12.97 3.26
N ARG A 12 7.54 -11.66 3.04
CA ARG A 12 8.45 -10.81 3.82
C ARG A 12 8.03 -10.71 5.28
N GLU A 13 6.74 -10.56 5.55
CA GLU A 13 6.15 -10.57 6.89
C GLU A 13 6.50 -11.86 7.63
N LYS A 14 6.25 -13.02 7.02
CA LYS A 14 6.59 -14.32 7.62
C LYS A 14 8.06 -14.45 7.98
N VAL A 15 8.95 -14.07 7.05
CA VAL A 15 10.40 -14.14 7.28
C VAL A 15 10.83 -13.22 8.41
N LEU A 16 10.27 -12.01 8.50
CA LEU A 16 10.58 -11.07 9.58
C LEU A 16 10.01 -11.54 10.92
N GLU A 17 8.80 -12.09 10.95
CA GLU A 17 8.20 -12.67 12.15
C GLU A 17 8.99 -13.87 12.67
N GLU A 18 9.46 -14.75 11.79
CA GLU A 18 10.32 -15.89 12.17
C GLU A 18 11.64 -15.41 12.77
N LYS A 19 12.30 -14.44 12.12
CA LYS A 19 13.53 -13.82 12.67
C LYS A 19 13.28 -13.20 14.03
N PHE A 20 12.22 -12.42 14.18
CA PHE A 20 11.83 -11.80 15.44
C PHE A 20 11.60 -12.85 16.54
N LYS A 21 10.90 -13.96 16.24
CA LYS A 21 10.71 -15.07 17.18
C LYS A 21 12.05 -15.67 17.61
N THR A 22 12.96 -15.91 16.67
CA THR A 22 14.28 -16.49 16.99
C THR A 22 15.12 -15.55 17.87
N LEU A 23 15.10 -14.24 17.60
CA LEU A 23 15.80 -13.24 18.41
C LEU A 23 15.22 -13.16 19.82
N LEU A 24 13.89 -13.15 19.95
CA LEU A 24 13.22 -13.18 21.26
C LEU A 24 13.55 -14.45 22.04
N GLU A 25 13.60 -15.61 21.39
CA GLU A 25 13.99 -16.87 22.05
C GLU A 25 15.44 -16.85 22.52
N GLN A 26 16.35 -16.30 21.71
CA GLN A 26 17.74 -16.11 22.11
C GLN A 26 17.85 -15.18 23.32
N LYS A 27 17.16 -14.03 23.28
CA LYS A 27 17.16 -13.08 24.40
C LYS A 27 16.56 -13.67 25.67
N LYS A 28 15.48 -14.46 25.56
CA LYS A 28 14.91 -15.19 26.70
C LYS A 28 15.94 -16.15 27.33
N LYS A 29 16.69 -16.88 26.51
CA LYS A 29 17.75 -17.78 27.00
C LYS A 29 18.87 -17.01 27.68
N GLU A 30 19.27 -15.86 27.15
CA GLU A 30 20.26 -14.98 27.80
C GLU A 30 19.77 -14.48 29.15
N VAL A 31 18.55 -13.96 29.22
CA VAL A 31 17.95 -13.48 30.47
C VAL A 31 17.85 -14.61 31.50
N ALA A 32 17.43 -15.81 31.09
CA ALA A 32 17.36 -16.97 31.98
C ALA A 32 18.73 -17.37 32.54
N LYS A 33 19.79 -17.36 31.70
CA LYS A 33 21.15 -17.62 32.18
C LYS A 33 21.63 -16.59 33.19
N VAL A 34 21.38 -15.31 32.92
CA VAL A 34 21.73 -14.22 33.84
C VAL A 34 20.97 -14.35 35.16
N GLU A 35 19.70 -14.76 35.11
CA GLU A 35 18.90 -15.03 36.31
C GLU A 35 19.46 -16.22 37.11
N GLU A 36 19.81 -17.33 36.45
CA GLU A 36 20.42 -18.51 37.08
C GLU A 36 21.76 -18.18 37.75
N GLU A 37 22.68 -17.52 37.03
CA GLU A 37 23.98 -17.11 37.57
C GLU A 37 23.83 -16.16 38.78
N TYR A 38 22.84 -15.26 38.73
CA TYR A 38 22.56 -14.36 39.84
C TYR A 38 21.95 -15.10 41.03
N ARG A 39 21.03 -16.05 40.79
CA ARG A 39 20.46 -16.92 41.83
C ARG A 39 21.55 -17.69 42.57
N GLU A 40 22.50 -18.27 41.83
CA GLU A 40 23.63 -19.01 42.42
C GLU A 40 24.47 -18.07 43.30
N LYS A 41 24.95 -16.95 42.75
CA LYS A 41 25.77 -15.96 43.49
C LYS A 41 25.08 -15.45 44.76
N ILE A 42 23.80 -15.11 44.66
CA ILE A 42 23.02 -14.66 45.81
C ILE A 42 22.78 -15.81 46.81
N SER A 43 22.57 -17.04 46.35
CA SER A 43 22.39 -18.17 47.25
C SER A 43 23.65 -18.42 48.07
N GLU A 44 24.80 -18.51 47.41
CA GLU A 44 26.10 -18.73 48.07
C GLU A 44 26.39 -17.65 49.12
N GLU A 45 26.22 -16.38 48.77
CA GLU A 45 26.51 -15.27 49.68
C GLU A 45 25.61 -15.29 50.93
N TYR A 46 24.31 -15.49 50.74
CA TYR A 46 23.33 -15.42 51.83
C TYR A 46 23.22 -16.72 52.63
N ASP A 47 23.44 -17.89 52.01
CA ASP A 47 23.50 -19.19 52.69
C ASP A 47 24.71 -19.26 53.62
N LEU A 48 25.88 -18.77 53.21
CA LEU A 48 27.05 -18.68 54.08
C LEU A 48 26.80 -17.75 55.28
N LYS A 49 26.21 -16.58 55.05
CA LYS A 49 25.83 -15.65 56.13
C LYS A 49 24.88 -16.32 57.13
N ARG A 50 23.84 -17.00 56.65
CA ARG A 50 22.88 -17.73 57.51
C ARG A 50 23.51 -18.90 58.24
N LEU A 51 24.37 -19.68 57.57
CA LEU A 51 25.07 -20.81 58.17
C LEU A 51 25.92 -20.32 59.35
N ASN A 52 26.69 -19.25 59.14
CA ASN A 52 27.50 -18.64 60.20
C ASN A 52 26.65 -18.17 61.39
N LEU A 53 25.49 -17.54 61.14
CA LEU A 53 24.56 -17.14 62.20
C LEU A 53 23.95 -18.36 62.94
N SER A 54 23.60 -19.42 62.20
CA SER A 54 23.07 -20.65 62.79
C SER A 54 24.10 -21.41 63.61
N LEU A 55 25.38 -21.39 63.20
CA LEU A 55 26.47 -21.97 63.96
C LEU A 55 26.66 -21.20 65.27
N LYS A 56 26.69 -19.86 65.24
CA LYS A 56 26.76 -19.02 66.45
C LYS A 56 25.64 -19.34 67.44
N LEU A 57 24.41 -19.55 66.96
CA LEU A 57 23.27 -19.95 67.80
C LEU A 57 23.48 -21.30 68.49
N LYS A 58 24.16 -22.25 67.85
CA LYS A 58 24.37 -23.61 68.37
C LYS A 58 25.60 -23.74 69.26
N THR A 59 26.65 -22.97 69.00
CA THR A 59 27.96 -23.12 69.65
C THR A 59 28.15 -22.21 70.86
N LEU A 60 27.52 -21.04 70.87
CA LEU A 60 27.67 -20.06 71.95
C LEU A 60 26.62 -20.27 73.04
N ARG A 61 27.02 -20.15 74.30
CA ARG A 61 26.10 -20.09 75.45
C ARG A 61 25.45 -18.70 75.53
N LEU A 62 24.53 -18.46 74.62
CA LEU A 62 23.81 -17.20 74.47
C LEU A 62 22.64 -17.10 75.45
N THR A 63 22.36 -15.87 75.90
CA THR A 63 21.15 -15.54 76.67
C THR A 63 19.89 -15.65 75.79
N GLU A 64 18.69 -15.66 76.40
CA GLU A 64 17.44 -15.69 75.61
C GLU A 64 17.28 -14.47 74.70
N GLU A 65 17.72 -13.29 75.14
CA GLU A 65 17.65 -12.06 74.36
C GLU A 65 18.58 -12.14 73.13
N GLU A 66 19.83 -12.57 73.34
CA GLU A 66 20.80 -12.77 72.26
C GLU A 66 20.36 -13.82 71.24
N ARG A 67 19.67 -14.88 71.70
CA ARG A 67 19.07 -15.89 70.82
C ARG A 67 17.93 -15.31 69.99
N LYS A 68 17.05 -14.50 70.59
CA LYS A 68 15.97 -13.81 69.87
C LYS A 68 16.53 -12.86 68.81
N ASP A 69 17.57 -12.11 69.15
CA ASP A 69 18.21 -11.17 68.21
C ASP A 69 18.93 -11.87 67.06
N LEU A 70 19.62 -12.99 67.32
CA LEU A 70 20.22 -13.80 66.27
C LEU A 70 19.19 -14.45 65.35
N ASN A 71 18.06 -14.93 65.90
CA ASN A 71 16.96 -15.45 65.08
C ASN A 71 16.35 -14.36 64.19
N LYS A 72 16.14 -13.15 64.71
CA LYS A 72 15.70 -12.00 63.90
C LYS A 72 16.69 -11.71 62.77
N ARG A 73 17.99 -11.68 63.04
CA ARG A 73 19.03 -11.48 62.00
C ARG A 73 18.98 -12.55 60.91
N ILE A 74 18.70 -13.82 61.25
CA ILE A 74 18.51 -14.88 60.26
C ILE A 74 17.27 -14.61 59.39
N GLU A 75 16.17 -14.18 59.98
CA GLU A 75 14.96 -13.80 59.23
C GLU A 75 15.18 -12.59 58.34
N ASP A 76 15.85 -11.56 58.83
CA ASP A 76 16.17 -10.35 58.05
C ASP A 76 17.08 -10.69 56.87
N THR A 77 18.10 -11.53 57.08
CA THR A 77 18.96 -12.05 56.00
C THR A 77 18.14 -12.81 54.93
N ARG A 78 17.06 -13.52 55.32
CA ARG A 78 16.16 -14.17 54.35
C ARG A 78 15.30 -13.16 53.60
N LYS A 79 14.85 -12.09 54.24
CA LYS A 79 14.07 -11.02 53.60
C LYS A 79 14.92 -10.26 52.61
N GLU A 80 16.13 -9.85 52.99
CA GLU A 80 17.10 -9.18 52.12
C GLU A 80 17.40 -9.99 50.86
N GLN A 81 17.63 -11.31 51.01
CA GLN A 81 17.84 -12.19 49.86
C GLN A 81 16.64 -12.19 48.91
N ARG A 82 15.42 -12.29 49.46
CA ARG A 82 14.18 -12.28 48.66
C ARG A 82 13.95 -10.95 47.95
N GLU A 83 14.25 -9.84 48.61
CA GLU A 83 14.14 -8.51 48.02
C GLU A 83 15.19 -8.29 46.92
N GLY A 84 16.43 -8.74 47.14
CA GLY A 84 17.48 -8.69 46.13
C GLY A 84 17.16 -9.53 44.89
N MET A 85 16.55 -10.71 45.08
CA MET A 85 16.03 -11.52 43.98
C MET A 85 14.90 -10.82 43.23
N ARG A 86 13.90 -10.30 43.95
CA ARG A 86 12.76 -9.59 43.34
C ARG A 86 13.19 -8.38 42.51
N LYS A 87 14.08 -7.55 43.05
CA LYS A 87 14.61 -6.39 42.31
C LYS A 87 15.30 -6.82 41.02
N LYS A 88 16.09 -7.90 41.06
CA LYS A 88 16.75 -8.39 39.87
C LYS A 88 15.77 -8.96 38.84
N ASP A 89 14.78 -9.70 39.29
CA ASP A 89 13.71 -10.22 38.42
C ASP A 89 12.95 -9.05 37.74
N GLU A 90 12.68 -7.97 38.48
CA GLU A 90 12.05 -6.76 37.94
C GLU A 90 12.94 -6.04 36.92
N GLU A 91 14.24 -5.89 37.19
CA GLU A 91 15.22 -5.33 36.24
C GLU A 91 15.27 -6.16 34.95
N LEU A 92 15.42 -7.48 35.06
CA LEU A 92 15.51 -8.38 33.92
C LEU A 92 14.22 -8.39 33.10
N LYS A 93 13.05 -8.31 33.75
CA LYS A 93 11.77 -8.15 33.08
C LYS A 93 11.68 -6.84 32.30
N LYS A 94 12.16 -5.72 32.87
CA LYS A 94 12.21 -4.43 32.17
C LYS A 94 13.13 -4.48 30.96
N ILE A 95 14.35 -4.98 31.13
CA ILE A 95 15.31 -5.14 30.02
C ILE A 95 14.72 -5.97 28.89
N PHE A 96 14.05 -7.07 29.22
CA PHE A 96 13.41 -7.91 28.21
C PHE A 96 12.21 -7.23 27.53
N ALA A 97 11.41 -6.47 28.29
CA ALA A 97 10.29 -5.71 27.75
C ALA A 97 10.77 -4.60 26.81
N ASP A 98 11.78 -3.83 27.21
CA ASP A 98 12.36 -2.75 26.41
C ASP A 98 12.95 -3.30 25.10
N TYR A 99 13.74 -4.39 25.20
CA TYR A 99 14.27 -5.09 24.03
C TYR A 99 13.18 -5.55 23.07
N LYS A 100 12.10 -6.14 23.60
CA LYS A 100 10.96 -6.58 22.78
C LYS A 100 10.29 -5.39 22.08
N GLU A 101 10.09 -4.27 22.77
CA GLU A 101 9.48 -3.07 22.19
C GLU A 101 10.36 -2.43 21.10
N GLU A 102 11.68 -2.39 21.29
CA GLU A 102 12.63 -1.90 20.29
C GLU A 102 12.59 -2.75 19.03
N GLU A 103 12.68 -4.07 19.16
CA GLU A 103 12.63 -5.00 18.02
C GLU A 103 11.26 -4.96 17.31
N GLU A 104 10.14 -4.80 18.03
CA GLU A 104 8.83 -4.58 17.41
C GLU A 104 8.78 -3.28 16.59
N LYS A 105 9.42 -2.21 17.07
CA LYS A 105 9.53 -0.95 16.32
C LYS A 105 10.38 -1.13 15.06
N GLU A 106 11.52 -1.80 15.16
CA GLU A 106 12.38 -2.09 14.01
C GLU A 106 11.67 -2.93 12.95
N LEU A 107 10.92 -3.97 13.38
CA LEU A 107 10.12 -4.79 12.48
C LEU A 107 9.05 -3.97 11.75
N ARG A 108 8.33 -3.10 12.48
CA ARG A 108 7.33 -2.20 11.87
C ARG A 108 7.98 -1.23 10.87
N MET A 109 9.12 -0.64 11.20
CA MET A 109 9.84 0.26 10.31
C MET A 109 10.34 -0.45 9.05
N SER A 110 10.86 -1.67 9.20
CA SER A 110 11.31 -2.52 8.08
C SER A 110 10.15 -2.86 7.12
N LEU A 111 8.98 -3.20 7.68
CA LEU A 111 7.77 -3.46 6.89
C LEU A 111 7.25 -2.21 6.18
N LEU A 112 7.21 -1.06 6.87
CA LEU A 112 6.82 0.21 6.26
C LEU A 112 7.74 0.59 5.10
N HIS A 113 9.04 0.48 5.31
CA HIS A 113 10.02 0.77 4.25
C HIS A 113 9.81 -0.14 3.04
N TYR A 114 9.64 -1.44 3.25
CA TYR A 114 9.39 -2.39 2.18
C TYR A 114 8.06 -2.12 1.44
N GLN A 115 7.01 -1.72 2.16
CA GLN A 115 5.75 -1.30 1.55
C GLN A 115 5.91 -0.04 0.69
N GLU A 116 6.73 0.92 1.12
CA GLU A 116 7.04 2.12 0.33
C GLU A 116 7.86 1.79 -0.92
N GLU A 117 8.82 0.87 -0.83
CA GLU A 117 9.58 0.38 -1.99
C GLU A 117 8.64 -0.25 -3.03
N LEU A 118 7.74 -1.15 -2.61
CA LEU A 118 6.76 -1.75 -3.52
C LEU A 118 5.80 -0.73 -4.14
N LYS A 119 5.41 0.32 -3.39
CA LYS A 119 4.59 1.41 -3.93
C LYS A 119 5.35 2.17 -5.02
N LYS A 120 6.62 2.48 -4.79
CA LYS A 120 7.47 3.15 -5.78
C LYS A 120 7.65 2.31 -7.03
N GLU A 121 7.94 1.02 -6.89
CA GLU A 121 8.03 0.08 -8.03
C GLU A 121 6.73 0.07 -8.84
N ALA A 122 5.57 0.00 -8.16
CA ALA A 122 4.27 0.04 -8.82
C ALA A 122 4.00 1.38 -9.54
N GLU A 123 4.37 2.51 -8.92
CA GLU A 123 4.24 3.83 -9.52
C GLU A 123 5.12 3.98 -10.77
N GLU A 124 6.34 3.44 -10.74
CA GLU A 124 7.25 3.43 -11.89
C GLU A 124 6.69 2.57 -13.05
N GLU A 125 6.17 1.38 -12.77
CA GLU A 125 5.49 0.53 -13.76
C GLU A 125 4.31 1.27 -14.41
N ILE A 126 3.44 1.87 -13.58
CA ILE A 126 2.28 2.63 -14.05
C ILE A 126 2.73 3.84 -14.89
N ALA A 127 3.79 4.54 -14.48
CA ALA A 127 4.32 5.69 -15.21
C ALA A 127 4.91 5.28 -16.57
N LEU A 128 5.62 4.15 -16.64
CA LEU A 128 6.14 3.60 -17.88
C LEU A 128 5.02 3.20 -18.85
N GLU A 129 4.00 2.52 -18.35
CA GLU A 129 2.80 2.22 -19.14
C GLU A 129 2.13 3.50 -19.61
N ARG A 130 1.91 4.48 -18.73
CA ARG A 130 1.30 5.77 -19.09
C ARG A 130 2.06 6.45 -20.24
N ARG A 131 3.40 6.47 -20.19
CA ARG A 131 4.25 7.01 -21.27
C ARG A 131 4.14 6.23 -22.57
N LYS A 132 3.93 4.91 -22.53
CA LYS A 132 3.68 4.10 -23.73
C LYS A 132 2.33 4.46 -24.34
N TRP A 133 1.27 4.44 -23.52
CA TRP A 133 -0.08 4.83 -23.93
C TRP A 133 -0.16 6.26 -24.48
N GLU A 134 0.52 7.23 -23.85
CA GLU A 134 0.58 8.61 -24.35
C GLU A 134 1.25 8.71 -25.73
N ARG A 135 2.29 7.91 -25.99
CA ARG A 135 2.95 7.86 -27.30
C ARG A 135 2.01 7.28 -28.35
N GLU A 136 1.40 6.14 -28.08
CA GLU A 136 0.44 5.51 -28.99
C GLU A 136 -0.77 6.41 -29.27
N LEU A 137 -1.29 7.10 -28.24
CA LEU A 137 -2.38 8.06 -28.40
C LEU A 137 -1.96 9.23 -29.28
N LYS A 138 -0.78 9.82 -29.03
CA LYS A 138 -0.24 10.91 -29.87
C LYS A 138 -0.07 10.47 -31.32
N GLU A 139 0.37 9.25 -31.55
CA GLU A 139 0.54 8.71 -32.90
C GLU A 139 -0.80 8.49 -33.60
N LYS A 140 -1.77 7.86 -32.92
CA LYS A 140 -3.13 7.70 -33.43
C LYS A 140 -3.80 9.05 -33.73
N VAL A 141 -3.69 10.02 -32.82
CA VAL A 141 -4.20 11.38 -33.03
C VAL A 141 -3.54 12.03 -34.25
N LYS A 142 -2.23 11.88 -34.44
CA LYS A 142 -1.54 12.39 -35.65
C LYS A 142 -2.06 11.74 -36.93
N VAL A 143 -2.25 10.42 -36.95
CA VAL A 143 -2.77 9.70 -38.13
C VAL A 143 -4.20 10.16 -38.44
N SER A 144 -5.08 10.19 -37.45
CA SER A 144 -6.46 10.66 -37.63
C SER A 144 -6.52 12.13 -38.04
N SER A 145 -5.66 13.00 -37.49
CA SER A 145 -5.59 14.41 -37.89
C SER A 145 -5.16 14.57 -39.35
N ARG A 146 -4.27 13.70 -39.87
CA ARG A 146 -3.91 13.68 -41.29
C ARG A 146 -5.07 13.24 -42.17
N GLN A 147 -5.83 12.23 -41.73
CA GLN A 147 -7.02 11.75 -42.44
C GLN A 147 -8.10 12.82 -42.52
N ILE A 148 -8.39 13.52 -41.41
CA ILE A 148 -9.35 14.62 -41.39
C ILE A 148 -8.93 15.73 -42.36
N LYS A 149 -7.65 16.14 -42.38
CA LYS A 149 -7.16 17.14 -43.35
C LYS A 149 -7.32 16.70 -44.81
N LEU A 150 -7.10 15.43 -45.11
CA LEU A 150 -7.30 14.88 -46.45
C LEU A 150 -8.79 14.88 -46.83
N GLU A 151 -9.69 14.55 -45.90
CA GLU A 151 -11.13 14.62 -46.10
C GLU A 151 -11.62 16.05 -46.27
N ASP A 152 -11.13 17.00 -45.46
CA ASP A 152 -11.44 18.43 -45.57
C ASP A 152 -11.01 18.98 -46.94
N ASN A 153 -9.79 18.63 -47.40
CA ASN A 153 -9.30 19.01 -48.72
C ASN A 153 -10.18 18.44 -49.84
N ARG A 154 -10.55 17.15 -49.75
CA ARG A 154 -11.46 16.50 -50.71
C ARG A 154 -12.83 17.18 -50.75
N GLN A 155 -13.39 17.53 -49.58
CA GLN A 155 -14.65 18.27 -49.52
C GLN A 155 -14.51 19.65 -50.16
N GLY A 156 -13.42 20.38 -49.87
CA GLY A 156 -13.12 21.67 -50.49
C GLY A 156 -13.02 21.59 -52.02
N GLU A 157 -12.37 20.55 -52.55
CA GLU A 157 -12.31 20.28 -54.00
C GLU A 157 -13.69 20.05 -54.59
N VAL A 158 -14.53 19.21 -53.96
CA VAL A 158 -15.92 18.95 -54.38
C VAL A 158 -16.75 20.23 -54.36
N PHE A 159 -16.62 21.06 -53.33
CA PHE A 159 -17.29 22.37 -53.26
C PHE A 159 -16.79 23.33 -54.36
N SER A 160 -15.49 23.38 -54.62
CA SER A 160 -14.90 24.21 -55.69
C SER A 160 -15.35 23.75 -57.08
N LEU A 161 -15.52 22.45 -57.29
CA LEU A 161 -16.00 21.86 -58.52
C LEU A 161 -17.49 22.18 -58.70
N ALA A 162 -18.31 22.01 -57.65
CA ALA A 162 -19.72 22.36 -57.66
C ALA A 162 -19.95 23.86 -57.93
N ARG A 163 -19.07 24.73 -57.39
CA ARG A 163 -19.10 26.18 -57.67
C ARG A 163 -18.75 26.49 -59.13
N ARG A 164 -17.67 25.88 -59.66
CA ARG A 164 -17.27 26.02 -61.07
C ARG A 164 -18.33 25.50 -62.05
N MET A 165 -19.02 24.42 -61.70
CA MET A 165 -20.15 23.88 -62.46
C MET A 165 -21.33 24.86 -62.49
N ARG A 166 -21.61 25.52 -61.36
CA ARG A 166 -22.70 26.51 -61.22
C ARG A 166 -22.38 27.83 -61.96
N GLU A 167 -21.13 28.28 -61.92
CA GLU A 167 -20.64 29.50 -62.61
C GLU A 167 -20.62 29.35 -64.14
N LYS A 168 -20.45 28.12 -64.66
CA LYS A 168 -20.47 27.83 -66.10
C LYS A 168 -21.88 27.69 -66.71
N GLY A 169 -22.93 27.95 -65.93
CA GLY A 169 -24.32 27.86 -66.43
C GLY A 169 -24.72 26.45 -66.89
N ALA A 170 -23.98 25.42 -66.50
CA ALA A 170 -24.37 24.04 -66.77
C ALA A 170 -25.59 23.69 -65.92
N ASN A 171 -26.74 23.50 -66.55
CA ASN A 171 -27.76 22.61 -66.00
C ASN A 171 -27.06 21.30 -65.67
N PHE A 172 -27.18 20.81 -64.43
CA PHE A 172 -26.67 19.52 -63.97
C PHE A 172 -26.80 18.48 -65.10
N PRO A 173 -25.72 18.08 -65.79
CA PRO A 173 -25.79 16.93 -66.65
C PRO A 173 -25.81 15.70 -65.72
N ASP A 174 -26.76 14.83 -66.02
CA ASP A 174 -26.93 13.47 -65.51
C ASP A 174 -27.59 13.32 -64.12
N GLU A 175 -28.61 12.44 -64.09
CA GLU A 175 -29.28 11.93 -62.90
C GLU A 175 -28.26 11.48 -61.84
N ASP A 176 -27.10 10.97 -62.28
CA ASP A 176 -25.98 10.54 -61.45
C ASP A 176 -25.43 11.63 -60.53
N SER A 177 -25.37 12.89 -60.96
CA SER A 177 -24.88 14.00 -60.14
C SER A 177 -25.88 14.38 -59.03
N LYS A 178 -27.18 14.26 -59.30
CA LYS A 178 -28.23 14.42 -58.28
C LYS A 178 -28.22 13.26 -57.30
N VAL A 179 -28.04 12.04 -57.80
CA VAL A 179 -27.91 10.81 -56.98
C VAL A 179 -26.68 10.88 -56.08
N LEU A 180 -25.54 11.39 -56.57
CA LEU A 180 -24.33 11.61 -55.76
C LEU A 180 -24.56 12.66 -54.66
N PHE A 181 -25.27 13.74 -54.96
CA PHE A 181 -25.60 14.76 -53.96
C PHE A 181 -26.60 14.24 -52.91
N THR A 182 -27.61 13.48 -53.31
CA THR A 182 -28.55 12.86 -52.37
C THR A 182 -27.90 11.75 -51.55
N THR A 183 -27.01 10.94 -52.13
CA THR A 183 -26.21 9.96 -51.36
C THR A 183 -25.27 10.64 -50.38
N LEU A 184 -24.62 11.75 -50.74
CA LEU A 184 -23.79 12.52 -49.79
C LEU A 184 -24.62 13.11 -48.63
N LEU A 185 -25.81 13.65 -48.91
CA LEU A 185 -26.73 14.12 -47.88
C LEU A 185 -27.23 12.98 -46.98
N ASN A 186 -27.54 11.82 -47.56
CA ASN A 186 -27.97 10.64 -46.83
C ASN A 186 -26.83 10.08 -45.96
N LEU A 187 -25.60 10.01 -46.48
CA LEU A 187 -24.41 9.58 -45.74
C LEU A 187 -24.10 10.55 -44.59
N ARG A 188 -24.28 11.86 -44.79
CA ARG A 188 -24.16 12.86 -43.73
C ARG A 188 -25.22 12.63 -42.64
N GLY A 189 -26.48 12.44 -43.03
CA GLY A 189 -27.57 12.16 -42.08
C GLY A 189 -27.43 10.80 -41.37
N GLN A 190 -26.82 9.80 -42.02
CA GLN A 190 -26.48 8.51 -41.39
C GLN A 190 -25.32 8.67 -40.40
N ARG A 191 -24.30 9.46 -40.73
CA ARG A 191 -23.18 9.77 -39.84
C ARG A 191 -23.65 10.51 -38.59
N GLU A 192 -24.52 11.52 -38.73
CA GLU A 192 -25.08 12.26 -37.60
C GLU A 192 -25.90 11.34 -36.68
N ARG A 193 -26.77 10.47 -37.25
CA ARG A 193 -27.52 9.46 -36.49
C ARG A 193 -26.62 8.45 -35.79
N LEU A 194 -25.54 8.01 -36.44
CA LEU A 194 -24.57 7.09 -35.83
C LEU A 194 -23.83 7.74 -34.65
N ILE A 195 -23.41 9.01 -34.81
CA ILE A 195 -22.77 9.78 -33.74
C ILE A 195 -23.73 9.94 -32.55
N GLU A 196 -25.00 10.27 -32.80
CA GLU A 196 -26.01 10.37 -31.73
C GLU A 196 -26.23 9.04 -31.01
N SER A 197 -26.27 7.92 -31.75
CA SER A 197 -26.37 6.58 -31.16
C SER A 197 -25.17 6.26 -30.28
N ILE A 198 -23.95 6.47 -30.79
CA ILE A 198 -22.71 6.23 -30.03
C ILE A 198 -22.68 7.09 -28.76
N LEU A 199 -23.06 8.37 -28.84
CA LEU A 199 -23.12 9.25 -27.68
C LEU A 199 -24.15 8.78 -26.64
N LYS A 200 -25.30 8.26 -27.10
CA LYS A 200 -26.32 7.70 -26.21
C LYS A 200 -25.80 6.43 -25.51
N ASP A 201 -25.14 5.55 -26.24
CA ASP A 201 -24.56 4.32 -25.68
C ASP A 201 -23.45 4.63 -24.67
N ILE A 202 -22.56 5.56 -25.00
CA ILE A 202 -21.52 6.04 -24.08
C ILE A 202 -22.13 6.65 -22.81
N LYS A 203 -23.25 7.39 -22.91
CA LYS A 203 -23.95 7.93 -21.73
C LYS A 203 -24.52 6.81 -20.85
N VAL A 204 -25.11 5.78 -21.45
CA VAL A 204 -25.65 4.62 -20.71
C VAL A 204 -24.54 3.85 -20.00
N VAL A 205 -23.45 3.58 -20.71
CA VAL A 205 -22.27 2.90 -20.14
C VAL A 205 -21.63 3.75 -19.04
N GLY A 206 -21.48 5.06 -19.27
CA GLY A 206 -20.97 6.01 -18.29
C GLY A 206 -21.80 6.04 -17.00
N ALA A 207 -23.14 6.07 -17.12
CA ALA A 207 -24.02 6.00 -15.97
C ALA A 207 -23.90 4.67 -15.20
N ARG A 208 -23.70 3.55 -15.90
CA ARG A 208 -23.50 2.23 -15.28
C ARG A 208 -22.17 2.15 -14.53
N VAL A 209 -21.08 2.63 -15.13
CA VAL A 209 -19.75 2.70 -14.51
C VAL A 209 -19.77 3.63 -13.29
N ALA A 210 -20.42 4.78 -13.40
CA ALA A 210 -20.59 5.71 -12.28
C ALA A 210 -21.37 5.10 -11.11
N LYS A 211 -22.45 4.35 -11.40
CA LYS A 211 -23.23 3.63 -10.38
C LYS A 211 -22.41 2.54 -9.68
N LYS A 212 -21.61 1.76 -10.43
CA LYS A 212 -20.68 0.75 -9.85
C LYS A 212 -19.68 1.40 -8.90
N LYS A 213 -19.22 2.60 -9.22
CA LYS A 213 -18.27 3.38 -8.40
C LYS A 213 -18.90 4.29 -7.35
N LYS A 214 -20.23 4.24 -7.17
CA LYS A 214 -20.98 5.07 -6.21
C LYS A 214 -20.73 6.58 -6.40
N LEU A 215 -20.57 7.02 -7.64
CA LEU A 215 -20.38 8.44 -7.98
C LEU A 215 -21.74 9.10 -8.23
N SER A 216 -21.93 10.28 -7.65
CA SER A 216 -23.19 11.04 -7.74
C SER A 216 -23.27 11.95 -8.98
N LEU A 217 -22.13 12.42 -9.48
CA LEU A 217 -22.05 13.36 -10.60
C LEU A 217 -20.90 12.99 -11.54
N VAL A 218 -21.19 12.96 -12.84
CA VAL A 218 -20.19 12.78 -13.91
C VAL A 218 -20.24 14.02 -14.80
N LEU A 219 -19.10 14.70 -14.93
CA LEU A 219 -18.95 15.88 -15.77
C LEU A 219 -18.21 15.51 -17.06
N SER A 220 -18.69 15.99 -18.20
CA SER A 220 -18.04 15.82 -19.50
C SER A 220 -17.30 17.10 -19.91
N ASN A 221 -16.20 16.95 -20.64
CA ASN A 221 -15.46 18.06 -21.24
C ASN A 221 -14.85 19.08 -20.25
N CYS A 222 -14.47 18.63 -19.05
CA CYS A 222 -13.81 19.47 -18.04
C CYS A 222 -12.29 19.21 -18.01
N GLN A 223 -11.50 20.27 -17.88
CA GLN A 223 -10.07 20.15 -17.55
C GLN A 223 -9.93 19.85 -16.05
N VAL A 224 -9.26 18.74 -15.74
CA VAL A 224 -9.18 18.18 -14.38
C VAL A 224 -8.22 19.03 -13.54
N ASN A 225 -8.75 19.90 -12.66
CA ASN A 225 -7.95 20.72 -11.73
C ASN A 225 -8.27 20.47 -10.25
N VAL A 226 -9.19 19.55 -9.93
CA VAL A 226 -9.56 19.17 -8.56
C VAL A 226 -9.71 17.65 -8.50
N SER A 227 -9.64 17.06 -7.31
CA SER A 227 -9.65 15.63 -6.91
C SER A 227 -10.76 14.71 -7.48
N ALA A 228 -11.14 14.91 -8.74
CA ALA A 228 -12.10 14.12 -9.49
C ALA A 228 -11.40 12.89 -10.09
N SER A 229 -12.06 11.75 -10.00
CA SER A 229 -11.59 10.51 -10.63
C SER A 229 -11.92 10.51 -12.12
N ASP A 230 -10.91 10.35 -12.98
CA ASP A 230 -11.12 10.18 -14.41
C ASP A 230 -11.67 8.78 -14.72
N LEU A 231 -12.89 8.73 -15.26
CA LEU A 231 -13.61 7.49 -15.62
C LEU A 231 -13.41 7.08 -17.08
N THR A 232 -12.69 7.87 -17.88
CA THR A 232 -12.64 7.72 -19.35
C THR A 232 -12.17 6.33 -19.77
N ARG A 233 -11.15 5.78 -19.11
CA ARG A 233 -10.62 4.43 -19.41
C ARG A 233 -11.61 3.31 -19.14
N GLU A 234 -12.39 3.43 -18.08
CA GLU A 234 -13.35 2.40 -17.67
C GLU A 234 -14.59 2.41 -18.54
N ILE A 235 -15.04 3.60 -18.94
CA ILE A 235 -16.13 3.76 -19.89
C ILE A 235 -15.72 3.18 -21.25
N ILE A 236 -14.49 3.44 -21.72
CA ILE A 236 -14.00 2.86 -22.99
C ILE A 236 -13.99 1.32 -22.92
N LYS A 237 -13.45 0.74 -21.83
CA LYS A 237 -13.37 -0.72 -21.65
C LYS A 237 -14.74 -1.41 -21.54
N GLU A 238 -15.77 -0.72 -21.06
CA GLU A 238 -17.12 -1.27 -20.94
C GLU A 238 -18.00 -0.96 -22.16
N ALA A 239 -17.60 -0.01 -23.02
CA ALA A 239 -18.30 0.37 -24.24
C ALA A 239 -17.79 -0.35 -25.51
N PHE A 240 -16.53 -0.79 -25.52
CA PHE A 240 -15.85 -1.45 -26.65
C PHE A 240 -15.04 -2.65 -26.18
#